data_AF-A0A353BBA6-F1
#
_entry.id   AF-A0A353BBA6-F1
#
_cell.length_a   1.000
_cell.length_b   1.000
_cell.length_c   1.000
_cell.angle_alpha   90.00
_cell.angle_beta   90.00
_cell.angle_gamma   90.00
#
_symmetry.space_group_name_H-M   'P 1'
#
loop_
_entity.id
_entity.type
_entity.pdbx_description
1 polymer ?
#
loop_
_entity_poly.entity_id
_entity_poly.type
_entity_poly.pdbx_seq_one_letter_code
_entity_poly.pdbx_strand_id
1 'polypeptide(L)'
;MLDPKVEATRSTNTGFVAVLIVVAAVLGGASTYFFSSNMDTGAKFVIASLLIVAIAGSIGGLLFAIRESLLEMPRFDSAGLQLGCIADCGFGIAGAFVIFLVIPGMSESIPGMSYTPALRTVPSAVADLPAGESGTRTNDWLEVLAVALVGGYAGRALMQKATVSIAQVEQVQQDVQSISRQLEEHEAHLQTDQDFARIVRRHLDLEEKGYEQSSIVEAGKHTSYDAKARAFMLAKRLFAGAPEKYSDRTRSLLQALVELDASEQHAELRELLARCFGEIGQWDRAAHWIGLAIDIRGNTQNKRRFEVFRARCAIELCPDFVAGNESNATTRSSVYVDLCAAYPSDPSFKDCHDEKIQTWLKINADYVNITTPGNQ
;
A
#
# COMPACT_ATOMS: atom_id res chain seq x y z
N MET A 1 1.41 -25.77 -34.00
CA MET A 1 0.58 -25.59 -32.79
C MET A 1 -0.36 -26.78 -32.73
N LEU A 2 -0.08 -27.74 -31.86
CA LEU A 2 -0.99 -28.87 -31.62
C LEU A 2 -2.16 -28.38 -30.77
N ASP A 3 -3.33 -28.97 -31.00
CA ASP A 3 -4.57 -28.65 -30.28
C ASP A 3 -4.37 -28.91 -28.76
N PRO A 4 -4.58 -27.92 -27.87
CA PRO A 4 -4.37 -28.07 -26.43
C PRO A 4 -5.17 -29.24 -25.81
N LYS A 5 -6.23 -29.72 -26.46
CA LYS A 5 -6.96 -30.93 -26.02
C LYS A 5 -6.18 -32.23 -26.22
N VAL A 6 -5.27 -32.30 -27.19
CA VAL A 6 -4.46 -33.49 -27.49
C VAL A 6 -3.27 -33.62 -26.53
N GLU A 7 -2.76 -32.51 -26.00
CA GLU A 7 -1.74 -32.54 -24.94
C GLU A 7 -2.30 -32.99 -23.59
N ALA A 8 -3.55 -32.60 -23.27
CA ALA A 8 -4.21 -33.00 -22.02
C ALA A 8 -4.53 -34.51 -21.95
N THR A 9 -4.82 -35.16 -23.09
CA THR A 9 -5.08 -36.62 -23.15
C THR A 9 -3.80 -37.45 -23.15
N ARG A 10 -2.66 -36.88 -23.56
CA ARG A 10 -1.37 -37.57 -23.51
C ARG A 10 -0.78 -37.61 -22.09
N SER A 11 -0.96 -36.54 -21.30
CA SER A 11 -0.41 -36.46 -19.93
C SER A 11 -1.07 -37.44 -18.96
N THR A 12 -2.38 -37.69 -19.13
CA THR A 12 -3.19 -38.59 -18.29
C THR A 12 -2.78 -40.05 -18.45
N ASN A 13 -2.50 -40.50 -19.68
CA ASN A 13 -2.03 -41.87 -19.93
C ASN A 13 -0.61 -42.12 -19.40
N THR A 14 0.29 -41.14 -19.50
CA THR A 14 1.64 -41.26 -18.93
C THR A 14 1.63 -41.33 -17.40
N GLY A 15 0.70 -40.64 -16.73
CA GLY A 15 0.59 -40.69 -15.29
C GLY A 15 0.09 -42.03 -14.76
N PHE A 16 -0.89 -42.63 -15.43
CA PHE A 16 -1.36 -43.96 -15.09
C PHE A 16 -0.26 -45.03 -15.24
N VAL A 17 0.55 -44.94 -16.30
CA VAL A 17 1.69 -45.84 -16.52
C VAL A 17 2.77 -45.65 -15.46
N ALA A 18 3.08 -44.42 -15.07
CA ALA A 18 4.07 -44.15 -14.01
C ALA A 18 3.62 -44.70 -12.65
N VAL A 19 2.33 -44.52 -12.29
CA VAL A 19 1.75 -45.11 -11.07
C VAL A 19 1.86 -46.63 -11.11
N LEU A 20 1.51 -47.25 -12.24
CA LEU A 20 1.65 -48.70 -12.41
C LEU A 20 3.09 -49.17 -12.29
N ILE A 21 4.07 -48.42 -12.81
CA ILE A 21 5.50 -48.76 -12.71
C ILE A 21 5.98 -48.67 -11.25
N VAL A 22 5.62 -47.62 -10.52
CA VAL A 22 6.00 -47.46 -9.11
C VAL A 22 5.35 -48.55 -8.26
N VAL A 23 4.05 -48.79 -8.45
CA VAL A 23 3.32 -49.87 -7.78
C VAL A 23 3.95 -51.22 -8.11
N ALA A 24 4.30 -51.48 -9.38
CA ALA A 24 4.96 -52.71 -9.80
C ALA A 24 6.40 -52.85 -9.25
N ALA A 25 7.15 -51.76 -9.10
CA ALA A 25 8.49 -51.78 -8.53
C ALA A 25 8.47 -52.04 -7.03
N VAL A 26 7.54 -51.42 -6.29
CA VAL A 26 7.34 -51.64 -4.86
C VAL A 26 6.83 -53.07 -4.61
N LEU A 27 5.82 -53.50 -5.36
CA LEU A 27 5.30 -54.86 -5.32
C LEU A 27 6.37 -55.89 -5.71
N GLY A 28 7.13 -55.64 -6.77
CA GLY A 28 8.13 -56.55 -7.31
C GLY A 28 9.34 -56.70 -6.40
N GLY A 29 9.87 -55.60 -5.86
CA GLY A 29 11.00 -55.61 -4.92
C GLY A 29 10.66 -56.32 -3.61
N ALA A 30 9.46 -56.10 -3.10
CA ALA A 30 9.02 -56.77 -1.89
C ALA A 30 8.66 -58.24 -2.13
N SER A 31 8.02 -58.57 -3.26
CA SER A 31 7.69 -59.97 -3.62
C SER A 31 8.97 -60.80 -3.80
N THR A 32 9.98 -60.26 -4.48
CA THR A 32 11.26 -60.97 -4.70
C THR A 32 12.01 -61.19 -3.38
N TYR A 33 12.01 -60.21 -2.48
CA TYR A 33 12.56 -60.37 -1.12
C TYR A 33 11.78 -61.41 -0.28
N PHE A 34 10.45 -61.46 -0.45
CA PHE A 34 9.55 -62.37 0.27
C PHE A 34 9.74 -63.84 -0.14
N PHE A 35 9.91 -64.09 -1.44
CA PHE A 35 10.10 -65.45 -1.97
C PHE A 35 11.52 -65.97 -1.77
N SER A 36 12.52 -65.09 -1.68
CA SER A 36 13.93 -65.50 -1.54
C SER A 36 14.35 -65.86 -0.11
N SER A 37 13.54 -65.56 0.91
CA SER A 37 13.98 -65.62 2.30
C SER A 37 13.39 -66.80 3.09
N ASN A 38 14.24 -67.50 3.84
CA ASN A 38 13.86 -68.53 4.82
C ASN A 38 13.25 -67.91 6.10
N MET A 39 12.42 -66.87 5.95
CA MET A 39 11.77 -66.25 7.10
C MET A 39 10.66 -67.15 7.64
N ASP A 40 10.50 -67.10 8.96
CA ASP A 40 9.39 -67.71 9.67
C ASP A 40 8.04 -67.19 9.14
N THR A 41 7.02 -68.04 9.21
CA THR A 41 5.67 -67.79 8.67
C THR A 41 5.04 -66.55 9.29
N GLY A 42 5.31 -66.28 10.58
CA GLY A 42 4.86 -65.07 11.25
C GLY A 42 5.48 -63.79 10.68
N ALA A 43 6.80 -63.77 10.47
CA ALA A 43 7.48 -62.61 9.91
C ALA A 43 7.04 -62.30 8.46
N LYS A 44 6.78 -63.35 7.68
CA LYS A 44 6.17 -63.23 6.35
C LYS A 44 4.80 -62.55 6.43
N PHE A 45 3.94 -62.94 7.36
CA PHE A 45 2.63 -62.32 7.49
C PHE A 45 2.72 -60.83 7.86
N VAL A 46 3.59 -60.46 8.81
CA VAL A 46 3.81 -59.06 9.22
C VAL A 46 4.27 -58.19 8.05
N ILE A 47 5.28 -58.66 7.30
CA ILE A 47 5.82 -57.91 6.15
C ILE A 47 4.75 -57.74 5.07
N ALA A 48 3.94 -58.78 4.82
CA ALA A 48 2.84 -58.70 3.87
C ALA A 48 1.80 -57.65 4.30
N SER A 49 1.43 -57.59 5.58
CA SER A 49 0.51 -56.58 6.10
C SER A 49 1.05 -55.15 5.97
N LEU A 50 2.32 -54.91 6.32
CA LEU A 50 2.95 -53.59 6.19
C LEU A 50 3.03 -53.14 4.72
N LEU A 51 3.27 -54.08 3.81
CA LEU A 51 3.27 -53.81 2.37
C LEU A 51 1.87 -53.42 1.87
N ILE A 52 0.82 -54.11 2.31
CA ILE A 52 -0.56 -53.77 1.96
C ILE A 52 -0.89 -52.36 2.47
N VAL A 53 -0.51 -52.02 3.70
CA VAL A 53 -0.68 -50.68 4.26
C VAL A 53 0.08 -49.62 3.45
N ALA A 54 1.31 -49.90 3.05
CA ALA A 54 2.10 -49.00 2.21
C ALA A 54 1.45 -48.76 0.84
N ILE A 55 0.98 -49.83 0.18
CA ILE A 55 0.32 -49.72 -1.12
C ILE A 55 -0.99 -48.94 -1.00
N ALA A 56 -1.85 -49.29 -0.05
CA ALA A 56 -3.09 -48.59 0.20
C ALA A 56 -2.86 -47.11 0.53
N GLY A 57 -1.84 -46.82 1.35
CA GLY A 57 -1.41 -45.47 1.67
C GLY A 57 -0.95 -44.70 0.43
N SER A 58 -0.09 -45.30 -0.40
CA SER A 58 0.39 -44.69 -1.64
C SER A 58 -0.76 -44.37 -2.61
N ILE A 59 -1.72 -45.29 -2.76
CA ILE A 59 -2.94 -45.09 -3.55
C ILE A 59 -3.78 -43.95 -2.95
N GLY A 60 -3.95 -43.92 -1.62
CA GLY A 60 -4.65 -42.84 -0.93
C GLY A 60 -4.02 -41.46 -1.20
N GLY A 61 -2.69 -41.35 -1.13
CA GLY A 61 -1.95 -40.13 -1.45
C GLY A 61 -2.09 -39.70 -2.91
N LEU A 62 -2.05 -40.66 -3.85
CA LEU A 62 -2.27 -40.39 -5.28
C LEU A 62 -3.72 -39.99 -5.60
N LEU A 63 -4.71 -40.65 -5.00
CA LEU A 63 -6.12 -40.29 -5.17
C LEU A 63 -6.40 -38.87 -4.69
N PHE A 64 -5.75 -38.46 -3.60
CA PHE A 64 -5.79 -37.07 -3.14
C PHE A 64 -5.22 -36.12 -4.21
N ALA A 65 -4.03 -36.40 -4.73
CA ALA A 65 -3.40 -35.58 -5.77
C ALA A 65 -4.22 -35.49 -7.06
N ILE A 66 -4.84 -36.61 -7.47
CA ILE A 66 -5.74 -36.65 -8.64
C ILE A 66 -6.99 -35.79 -8.41
N ARG A 67 -7.63 -35.90 -7.23
CA ARG A 67 -8.83 -35.12 -6.90
C ARG A 67 -8.57 -33.61 -6.99
N GLU A 68 -7.45 -33.16 -6.43
CA GLU A 68 -7.09 -31.74 -6.42
C GLU A 68 -6.46 -31.27 -7.75
N SER A 69 -6.34 -32.17 -8.74
CA SER A 69 -5.66 -31.89 -10.01
C SER A 69 -4.20 -31.43 -9.84
N LEU A 70 -3.54 -31.89 -8.77
CA LEU A 70 -2.16 -31.56 -8.40
C LEU A 70 -1.16 -32.68 -8.72
N LEU A 71 -1.57 -33.65 -9.54
CA LEU A 71 -0.69 -34.76 -9.91
C LEU A 71 0.42 -34.27 -10.86
N GLU A 72 1.58 -33.96 -10.29
CA GLU A 72 2.77 -33.58 -11.05
C GLU A 72 3.65 -34.80 -11.33
N MET A 73 4.20 -34.91 -12.55
CA MET A 73 5.20 -35.95 -12.83
C MET A 73 6.55 -35.57 -12.22
N PRO A 74 7.36 -36.56 -11.80
CA PRO A 74 8.73 -36.29 -11.39
C PRO A 74 9.47 -35.60 -12.54
N ARG A 75 10.06 -34.45 -12.25
CA ARG A 75 10.81 -33.65 -13.22
C ARG A 75 12.11 -33.17 -12.61
N PHE A 76 13.16 -33.14 -13.41
CA PHE A 76 14.41 -32.45 -13.07
C PHE A 76 14.33 -31.07 -13.69
N ASP A 77 14.42 -30.03 -12.85
CA ASP A 77 14.44 -28.63 -13.29
C ASP A 77 15.70 -27.94 -12.76
N SER A 78 15.93 -26.68 -13.14
CA SER A 78 17.08 -25.88 -12.67
C SER A 78 17.14 -25.71 -11.15
N ALA A 79 15.99 -25.86 -10.47
CA ALA A 79 15.89 -25.84 -9.01
C ALA A 79 16.15 -27.20 -8.33
N GLY A 80 16.36 -28.28 -9.10
CA GLY A 80 16.63 -29.63 -8.61
C GLY A 80 15.56 -30.67 -9.00
N LEU A 81 15.60 -31.83 -8.35
CA LEU A 81 14.66 -32.93 -8.56
C LEU A 81 13.33 -32.64 -7.84
N GLN A 82 12.27 -32.41 -8.62
CA GLN A 82 10.90 -32.39 -8.12
C GLN A 82 10.33 -33.80 -8.21
N LEU A 83 10.00 -34.39 -7.06
CA LEU A 83 9.55 -35.78 -6.96
C LEU A 83 8.13 -36.00 -7.49
N GLY A 84 7.29 -34.95 -7.57
CA GLY A 84 5.92 -35.03 -8.07
C GLY A 84 5.11 -36.14 -7.38
N CYS A 85 4.50 -37.00 -8.19
CA CYS A 85 3.68 -38.13 -7.76
C CYS A 85 4.42 -39.13 -6.85
N ILE A 86 5.75 -39.18 -6.90
CA ILE A 86 6.56 -40.00 -5.98
C ILE A 86 6.46 -39.45 -4.55
N ALA A 87 6.48 -38.12 -4.39
CA ALA A 87 6.28 -37.51 -3.08
C ALA A 87 4.84 -37.73 -2.57
N ASP A 88 3.84 -37.67 -3.46
CA ASP A 88 2.44 -37.96 -3.11
C ASP A 88 2.28 -39.40 -2.57
N CYS A 89 2.92 -40.38 -3.21
CA CYS A 89 3.01 -41.76 -2.71
C CYS A 89 3.68 -41.82 -1.33
N GLY A 90 4.81 -41.13 -1.14
CA GLY A 90 5.54 -41.11 0.12
C GLY A 90 4.72 -40.53 1.28
N PHE A 91 4.03 -39.41 1.05
CA PHE A 91 3.12 -38.82 2.03
C PHE A 91 1.92 -39.72 2.33
N GLY A 92 1.39 -40.38 1.31
CA GLY A 92 0.33 -41.36 1.46
C GLY A 92 0.74 -42.56 2.31
N ILE A 93 1.93 -43.10 2.06
CA ILE A 93 2.52 -44.16 2.88
C ILE A 93 2.66 -43.68 4.33
N ALA A 94 3.32 -42.54 4.55
CA ALA A 94 3.53 -42.01 5.90
C ALA A 94 2.20 -41.81 6.66
N GLY A 95 1.19 -41.24 6.00
CA GLY A 95 -0.15 -41.07 6.59
C GLY A 95 -0.81 -42.40 6.96
N ALA A 96 -0.74 -43.40 6.09
CA ALA A 96 -1.28 -44.74 6.36
C ALA A 96 -0.60 -45.41 7.56
N PHE A 97 0.72 -45.33 7.67
CA PHE A 97 1.47 -45.87 8.81
C PHE A 97 1.12 -45.15 10.12
N VAL A 98 0.98 -43.82 10.11
CA VAL A 98 0.57 -43.06 11.29
C VAL A 98 -0.80 -43.49 11.78
N ILE A 99 -1.79 -43.61 10.88
CA ILE A 99 -3.13 -44.07 11.27
C ILE A 99 -3.10 -45.52 11.78
N PHE A 100 -2.36 -46.39 11.10
CA PHE A 100 -2.21 -47.80 11.50
C PHE A 100 -1.60 -47.96 12.90
N LEU A 101 -0.66 -47.10 13.29
CA LEU A 101 -0.04 -47.11 14.62
C LEU A 101 -0.94 -46.49 15.71
N VAL A 102 -1.84 -45.58 15.34
CA VAL A 102 -2.66 -44.82 16.30
C VAL A 102 -3.99 -45.53 16.61
N ILE A 103 -4.60 -46.25 15.67
CA ILE A 103 -5.90 -46.90 15.88
C ILE A 103 -5.71 -48.19 16.71
N PRO A 104 -6.15 -48.22 17.98
CA PRO A 104 -6.01 -49.40 18.82
C PRO A 104 -6.94 -50.53 18.33
N GLY A 105 -6.44 -51.76 18.26
CA GLY A 105 -7.24 -52.96 17.94
C GLY A 105 -6.92 -53.62 16.59
N MET A 106 -6.31 -52.91 15.64
CA MET A 106 -5.87 -53.53 14.36
C MET A 106 -4.54 -54.28 14.45
N SER A 107 -3.73 -54.02 15.48
CA SER A 107 -2.50 -54.78 15.70
C SER A 107 -2.77 -56.17 16.29
N GLU A 108 -3.89 -56.35 16.98
CA GLU A 108 -4.26 -57.61 17.66
C GLU A 108 -4.80 -58.67 16.68
N SER A 109 -5.30 -58.26 15.50
CA SER A 109 -5.79 -59.17 14.44
C SER A 109 -4.68 -59.78 13.59
N ILE A 110 -3.43 -59.36 13.76
CA ILE A 110 -2.28 -59.91 13.03
C ILE A 110 -1.56 -60.96 13.91
N PRO A 111 -1.75 -62.27 13.67
CA PRO A 111 -1.11 -63.32 14.45
C PRO A 111 0.42 -63.21 14.34
N GLY A 112 1.09 -63.02 15.49
CA GLY A 112 2.55 -62.93 15.60
C GLY A 112 3.12 -61.52 15.83
N MET A 113 2.29 -60.48 15.83
CA MET A 113 2.72 -59.09 16.08
C MET A 113 2.24 -58.62 17.45
N SER A 114 2.99 -58.91 18.52
CA SER A 114 2.68 -58.35 19.85
C SER A 114 3.25 -56.93 19.95
N TYR A 115 2.51 -55.96 19.42
CA TYR A 115 2.72 -54.54 19.76
C TYR A 115 1.72 -54.16 20.84
N THR A 116 2.23 -53.74 21.99
CA THR A 116 1.43 -53.00 22.97
C THR A 116 1.23 -51.57 22.43
N PRO A 117 0.02 -51.16 22.01
CA PRO A 117 -0.22 -49.78 21.61
C PRO A 117 0.06 -48.87 22.81
N ALA A 118 0.86 -47.82 22.61
CA ALA A 118 1.24 -46.86 23.64
C ALA A 118 0.06 -46.01 24.17
N LEU A 119 -1.14 -46.14 23.58
CA LEU A 119 -2.34 -45.37 23.93
C LEU A 119 -3.51 -46.32 24.26
N ARG A 120 -3.35 -47.11 25.33
CA ARG A 120 -4.45 -47.92 25.89
C ARG A 120 -5.31 -47.09 26.85
N THR A 121 -5.93 -46.04 26.33
CA THR A 121 -7.01 -45.30 27.01
C THR A 121 -8.00 -44.77 26.00
N VAL A 122 -8.85 -45.63 25.45
CA VAL A 122 -10.12 -45.23 24.83
C VAL A 122 -11.24 -46.03 25.51
N PRO A 123 -12.38 -45.41 25.89
CA PRO A 123 -13.38 -46.02 26.74
C PRO A 123 -14.13 -47.17 26.07
N SER A 124 -14.50 -48.14 26.90
CA SER A 124 -15.10 -49.46 26.64
C SER A 124 -16.49 -49.49 25.97
N ALA A 125 -16.84 -48.52 25.12
CA ALA A 125 -18.20 -48.40 24.58
C ALA A 125 -18.45 -49.19 23.27
N VAL A 126 -17.50 -49.99 22.79
CA VAL A 126 -17.65 -50.84 21.58
C VAL A 126 -17.58 -52.34 21.91
N ALA A 127 -17.60 -52.71 23.19
CA ALA A 127 -17.41 -54.10 23.63
C ALA A 127 -18.68 -54.99 23.55
N ASP A 128 -19.85 -54.43 23.22
CA ASP A 128 -21.13 -55.17 23.24
C ASP A 128 -21.75 -55.35 21.84
N LEU A 129 -20.94 -55.76 20.85
CA LEU A 129 -21.47 -56.37 19.63
C LEU A 129 -21.44 -57.90 19.79
N PRO A 130 -22.57 -58.60 19.57
CA PRO A 130 -22.67 -60.04 19.81
C PRO A 130 -21.72 -60.80 18.89
N ALA A 131 -21.03 -61.78 19.49
CA ALA A 131 -20.14 -62.73 18.82
C ALA A 131 -20.95 -63.57 17.80
N GLY A 132 -21.12 -62.99 16.61
CA GLY A 132 -21.62 -63.68 15.43
C GLY A 132 -20.57 -64.63 14.88
N GLU A 133 -21.04 -65.78 14.46
CA GLU A 133 -20.32 -66.97 14.03
C GLU A 133 -19.09 -66.73 13.14
N SER A 134 -18.12 -67.63 13.33
CA SER A 134 -16.88 -67.83 12.59
C SER A 134 -17.12 -68.03 11.09
N GLY A 135 -17.37 -66.94 10.38
CA GLY A 135 -17.60 -66.92 8.95
C GLY A 135 -17.21 -65.56 8.40
N THR A 136 -15.91 -65.42 8.08
CA THR A 136 -15.25 -64.48 7.14
C THR A 136 -14.00 -63.78 7.73
N ARG A 137 -12.90 -64.54 7.91
CA ARG A 137 -11.52 -63.97 8.00
C ARG A 137 -11.15 -63.06 6.80
N THR A 138 -12.00 -63.02 5.78
CA THR A 138 -11.85 -62.18 4.59
C THR A 138 -12.28 -60.73 4.81
N ASN A 139 -12.83 -60.33 5.97
CA ASN A 139 -13.24 -58.94 6.18
C ASN A 139 -12.16 -58.09 6.88
N ASP A 140 -11.31 -58.70 7.72
CA ASP A 140 -10.27 -57.99 8.47
C ASP A 140 -9.24 -57.27 7.58
N TRP A 141 -8.85 -57.90 6.46
CA TRP A 141 -7.89 -57.27 5.53
C TRP A 141 -8.52 -56.11 4.75
N LEU A 142 -9.83 -56.14 4.52
CA LEU A 142 -10.56 -55.07 3.84
C LEU A 142 -10.64 -53.82 4.73
N GLU A 143 -10.81 -54.00 6.04
CA GLU A 143 -10.78 -52.91 7.03
C GLU A 143 -9.39 -52.27 7.11
N VAL A 144 -8.33 -53.08 7.18
CA VAL A 144 -6.94 -52.59 7.17
C VAL A 144 -6.65 -51.80 5.89
N LEU A 145 -7.11 -52.30 4.74
CA LEU A 145 -6.94 -51.63 3.44
C LEU A 145 -7.69 -50.27 3.42
N ALA A 146 -8.95 -50.26 3.85
CA ALA A 146 -9.78 -49.06 3.86
C ALA A 146 -9.18 -47.96 4.76
N VAL A 147 -8.71 -48.33 5.95
CA VAL A 147 -8.12 -47.38 6.89
C VAL A 147 -6.75 -46.88 6.44
N ALA A 148 -5.91 -47.74 5.87
CA ALA A 148 -4.64 -47.32 5.28
C ALA A 148 -4.85 -46.35 4.11
N LEU A 149 -5.85 -46.60 3.26
CA LEU A 149 -6.21 -45.71 2.15
C LEU A 149 -6.70 -44.34 2.64
N VAL A 150 -7.59 -44.31 3.64
CA VAL A 150 -8.04 -43.06 4.27
C VAL A 150 -6.89 -42.32 4.93
N GLY A 151 -5.97 -43.05 5.59
CA GLY A 151 -4.78 -42.46 6.21
C GLY A 151 -3.81 -41.86 5.21
N GLY A 152 -3.61 -42.51 4.07
CA GLY A 152 -2.79 -41.94 3.02
C GLY A 152 -3.42 -40.69 2.39
N TYR A 153 -4.73 -40.72 2.17
CA TYR A 153 -5.48 -39.57 1.68
C TYR A 153 -5.41 -38.37 2.65
N ALA A 154 -5.65 -38.61 3.94
CA ALA A 154 -5.62 -37.58 4.99
C ALA A 154 -4.21 -37.03 5.25
N GLY A 155 -3.18 -37.88 5.21
CA GLY A 155 -1.79 -37.47 5.41
C GLY A 155 -1.33 -36.44 4.37
N ARG A 156 -1.70 -36.63 3.10
CA ARG A 156 -1.39 -35.66 2.04
C ARG A 156 -2.14 -34.34 2.21
N ALA A 157 -3.43 -34.40 2.59
CA ALA A 157 -4.25 -33.22 2.84
C ALA A 157 -3.67 -32.32 3.94
N LEU A 158 -3.16 -32.91 5.02
CA LEU A 158 -2.53 -32.17 6.11
C LEU A 158 -1.22 -31.50 5.67
N MET A 159 -0.39 -32.19 4.89
CA MET A 159 0.86 -31.63 4.38
C MET A 159 0.62 -30.45 3.46
N GLN A 160 -0.39 -30.51 2.58
CA GLN A 160 -0.73 -29.38 1.71
C GLN A 160 -1.14 -28.15 2.53
N LYS A 161 -1.97 -28.33 3.56
CA LYS A 161 -2.36 -27.25 4.48
C LYS A 161 -1.14 -26.68 5.21
N ALA A 162 -0.23 -27.54 5.68
CA ALA A 162 1.00 -27.10 6.32
C ALA A 162 1.88 -26.27 5.37
N THR A 163 2.07 -26.72 4.12
CA THR A 163 2.88 -25.98 3.13
C THR A 163 2.26 -24.63 2.74
N VAL A 164 0.94 -24.56 2.57
CA VAL A 164 0.24 -23.29 2.28
C VAL A 164 0.33 -22.34 3.47
N SER A 165 0.22 -22.85 4.70
CA SER A 165 0.37 -22.02 5.90
C SER A 165 1.78 -21.45 6.06
N ILE A 166 2.81 -22.21 5.70
CA ILE A 166 4.21 -21.74 5.73
C ILE A 166 4.43 -20.63 4.70
N ALA A 167 3.94 -20.81 3.47
CA ALA A 167 4.04 -19.79 2.43
C ALA A 167 3.26 -18.51 2.80
N GLN A 168 2.08 -18.64 3.41
CA GLN A 168 1.32 -17.50 3.92
C GLN A 168 2.04 -16.77 5.05
N VAL A 169 2.69 -17.49 5.96
CA VAL A 169 3.47 -16.90 7.05
C VAL A 169 4.66 -16.12 6.50
N GLU A 170 5.36 -16.63 5.49
CA GLU A 170 6.48 -15.92 4.86
C GLU A 170 6.01 -14.63 4.16
N GLN A 171 4.90 -14.68 3.43
CA GLN A 171 4.32 -13.50 2.80
C GLN A 171 3.90 -12.44 3.84
N VAL A 172 3.20 -12.86 4.90
CA VAL A 172 2.82 -11.96 5.99
C VAL A 172 4.05 -11.34 6.66
N GLN A 173 5.14 -12.10 6.80
CA GLN A 173 6.39 -11.57 7.37
C GLN A 173 7.03 -10.51 6.46
N GLN A 174 7.01 -10.69 5.14
CA GLN A 174 7.47 -9.69 4.18
C GLN A 174 6.58 -8.43 4.20
N ASP A 175 5.26 -8.61 4.23
CA ASP A 175 4.31 -7.51 4.30
C ASP A 175 4.51 -6.69 5.58
N VAL A 176 4.67 -7.36 6.73
CA VAL A 176 4.97 -6.70 8.02
C VAL A 176 6.25 -5.88 7.92
N GLN A 177 7.33 -6.41 7.33
CA GLN A 177 8.58 -5.65 7.15
C GLN A 177 8.40 -4.42 6.26
N SER A 178 7.62 -4.54 5.18
CA SER A 178 7.36 -3.42 4.27
C SER A 178 6.53 -2.32 4.93
N ILE A 179 5.52 -2.70 5.72
CA ILE A 179 4.66 -1.77 6.46
C ILE A 179 5.46 -1.08 7.56
N SER A 180 6.30 -1.81 8.30
CA SER A 180 7.18 -1.22 9.32
C SER A 180 8.10 -0.15 8.71
N ARG A 181 8.67 -0.40 7.53
CA ARG A 181 9.51 0.57 6.84
C ARG A 181 8.72 1.82 6.41
N GLN A 182 7.54 1.65 5.85
CA GLN A 182 6.68 2.78 5.47
C GLN A 182 6.23 3.60 6.68
N LEU A 183 5.98 2.94 7.82
CA LEU A 183 5.64 3.60 9.07
C LEU A 183 6.80 4.44 9.59
N GLU A 184 8.02 3.91 9.61
CA GLU A 184 9.23 4.65 9.99
C GLU A 184 9.47 5.88 9.09
N GLU A 185 9.31 5.72 7.77
CA GLU A 185 9.43 6.83 6.81
C GLU A 185 8.35 7.92 7.07
N HIS A 186 7.10 7.51 7.33
CA HIS A 186 6.01 8.44 7.63
C HIS A 186 6.19 9.14 8.99
N GLU A 187 6.68 8.44 10.01
CA GLU A 187 7.01 9.02 11.33
C GLU A 187 8.14 10.05 11.22
N ALA A 188 9.18 9.76 10.43
CA ALA A 188 10.25 10.72 10.18
C ALA A 188 9.72 12.00 9.50
N HIS A 189 8.83 11.87 8.52
CA HIS A 189 8.18 13.03 7.89
C HIS A 189 7.32 13.82 8.87
N LEU A 190 6.49 13.16 9.70
CA LEU A 190 5.70 13.83 10.73
C LEU A 190 6.58 14.58 11.73
N GLN A 191 7.72 14.01 12.12
CA GLN A 191 8.65 14.67 13.02
C GLN A 191 9.23 15.95 12.39
N THR A 192 9.66 15.90 11.12
CA THR A 192 10.14 17.11 10.40
C THR A 192 9.07 18.18 10.30
N ASP A 193 7.82 17.80 10.05
CA ASP A 193 6.68 18.72 9.99
C ASP A 193 6.38 19.38 11.34
N GLN A 194 6.44 18.60 12.43
CA GLN A 194 6.25 19.09 13.79
C GLN A 194 7.36 20.06 14.20
N ASP A 195 8.61 19.75 13.85
CA ASP A 195 9.75 20.61 14.14
C ASP A 195 9.66 21.94 13.37
N PHE A 196 9.27 21.90 12.09
CA PHE A 196 9.00 23.11 11.32
C PHE A 196 7.85 23.93 11.90
N ALA A 197 6.73 23.29 12.26
CA ALA A 197 5.61 23.97 12.90
C ALA A 197 6.02 24.63 14.24
N ARG A 198 6.93 23.99 15.01
CA ARG A 198 7.49 24.56 16.24
C ARG A 198 8.32 25.81 15.93
N ILE A 199 9.22 25.75 14.94
CA ILE A 199 10.05 26.88 14.52
C ILE A 199 9.18 28.04 14.05
N VAL A 200 8.16 27.78 13.22
CA VAL A 200 7.23 28.80 12.73
C VAL A 200 6.48 29.48 13.88
N ARG A 201 5.95 28.70 14.84
CA ARG A 201 5.23 29.27 16.01
C ARG A 201 6.14 30.14 16.85
N ARG A 202 7.34 29.65 17.18
CA ARG A 202 8.34 30.43 17.94
C ARG A 202 8.79 31.67 17.19
N HIS A 203 9.00 31.57 15.88
CA HIS A 203 9.31 32.73 15.06
C HIS A 203 8.20 33.79 15.15
N LEU A 204 6.94 33.39 15.15
CA LEU A 204 5.80 34.31 15.23
C LEU A 204 5.50 34.80 16.66
N ASP A 205 6.07 34.18 17.70
CA ASP A 205 5.89 34.55 19.10
C ASP A 205 6.75 35.76 19.48
N LEU A 206 6.12 36.90 19.76
CA LEU A 206 6.80 38.16 20.04
C LEU A 206 7.63 38.16 21.33
N GLU A 207 7.34 37.24 22.26
CA GLU A 207 8.09 37.09 23.50
C GLU A 207 9.42 36.36 23.29
N GLU A 208 9.51 35.54 22.24
CA GLU A 208 10.72 34.81 21.88
C GLU A 208 11.58 35.55 20.85
N LYS A 209 12.88 35.23 20.78
CA LYS A 209 13.77 35.74 19.72
C LYS A 209 13.37 35.12 18.39
N GLY A 210 12.99 35.95 17.42
CA GLY A 210 12.66 35.50 16.07
C GLY A 210 13.84 34.78 15.40
N TYR A 211 13.53 33.76 14.60
CA TYR A 211 14.49 33.07 13.74
C TYR A 211 14.85 33.90 12.50
N GLU A 212 16.09 33.76 12.02
CA GLU A 212 16.50 34.29 10.72
C GLU A 212 15.78 33.55 9.58
N GLN A 213 15.55 34.24 8.46
CA GLN A 213 14.86 33.69 7.29
C GLN A 213 15.55 32.41 6.79
N SER A 214 16.88 32.40 6.73
CA SER A 214 17.71 31.24 6.32
C SER A 214 17.42 29.99 7.15
N SER A 215 17.25 30.13 8.46
CA SER A 215 16.92 29.02 9.37
C SER A 215 15.52 28.46 9.13
N ILE A 216 14.55 29.32 8.79
CA ILE A 216 13.18 28.89 8.44
C ILE A 216 13.20 28.14 7.11
N VAL A 217 13.95 28.65 6.12
CA VAL A 217 14.14 27.99 4.82
C VAL A 217 14.82 26.64 5.00
N GLU A 218 15.89 26.55 5.78
CA GLU A 218 16.57 25.27 6.01
C GLU A 218 15.64 24.23 6.64
N ALA A 219 14.89 24.63 7.68
CA ALA A 219 13.92 23.75 8.32
C ALA A 219 12.77 23.34 7.38
N GLY A 220 12.38 24.18 6.43
CA GLY A 220 11.28 23.91 5.51
C GLY A 220 11.66 23.12 4.25
N LYS A 221 12.95 22.87 3.98
CA LYS A 221 13.39 22.15 2.76
C LYS A 221 12.82 20.74 2.67
N HIS A 222 12.73 20.05 3.82
CA HIS A 222 12.32 18.65 3.90
C HIS A 222 10.89 18.45 4.41
N THR A 223 10.14 19.54 4.62
CA THR A 223 8.79 19.46 5.18
C THR A 223 7.74 19.22 4.12
N SER A 224 6.64 18.61 4.54
CA SER A 224 5.50 18.37 3.68
C SER A 224 4.87 19.68 3.23
N TYR A 225 4.21 19.62 2.08
CA TYR A 225 3.42 20.72 1.54
C TYR A 225 2.32 21.17 2.50
N ASP A 226 1.68 20.23 3.20
CA ASP A 226 0.60 20.51 4.16
C ASP A 226 1.12 21.30 5.38
N ALA A 227 2.34 21.01 5.86
CA ALA A 227 2.98 21.79 6.90
C ALA A 227 3.28 23.23 6.46
N LYS A 228 3.77 23.43 5.23
CA LYS A 228 3.98 24.76 4.63
C LYS A 228 2.67 25.52 4.46
N ALA A 229 1.61 24.86 4.00
CA ALA A 229 0.28 25.44 3.87
C ALA A 229 -0.30 25.88 5.23
N ARG A 230 -0.11 25.09 6.29
CA ARG A 230 -0.47 25.50 7.66
C ARG A 230 0.30 26.72 8.14
N ALA A 231 1.61 26.78 7.87
CA ALA A 231 2.43 27.95 8.20
C ALA A 231 1.93 29.20 7.48
N PHE A 232 1.60 29.10 6.18
CA PHE A 232 0.98 30.18 5.42
C PHE A 232 -0.36 30.62 6.02
N MET A 233 -1.25 29.69 6.34
CA MET A 233 -2.54 30.02 6.93
C MET A 233 -2.40 30.71 8.29
N LEU A 234 -1.40 30.32 9.09
CA LEU A 234 -1.07 30.99 10.35
C LEU A 234 -0.59 32.43 10.11
N ALA A 235 0.35 32.62 9.18
CA ALA A 235 0.84 33.94 8.78
C ALA A 235 -0.31 34.86 8.30
N LYS A 236 -1.18 34.33 7.44
CA LYS A 236 -2.37 35.03 6.91
C LYS A 236 -3.33 35.47 8.03
N ARG A 237 -3.60 34.60 9.01
CA ARG A 237 -4.46 34.95 10.15
C ARG A 237 -3.85 36.04 11.03
N LEU A 238 -2.56 35.95 11.34
CA LEU A 238 -1.87 36.95 12.17
C LEU A 238 -1.82 38.31 11.48
N PHE A 239 -1.51 38.31 10.18
CA PHE A 239 -1.50 39.53 9.38
C PHE A 239 -2.88 40.21 9.33
N ALA A 240 -3.95 39.44 9.18
CA ALA A 240 -5.30 39.98 9.14
C ALA A 240 -5.78 40.52 10.50
N GLY A 241 -5.32 39.94 11.62
CA GLY A 241 -5.77 40.31 12.96
C GLY A 241 -5.01 41.48 13.59
N ALA A 242 -3.70 41.59 13.34
CA ALA A 242 -2.86 42.64 13.93
C ALA A 242 -1.63 42.91 13.02
N PRO A 243 -1.83 43.55 11.85
CA PRO A 243 -0.78 43.71 10.85
C PRO A 243 0.43 44.46 11.40
N GLU A 244 0.22 45.51 12.18
CA GLU A 244 1.30 46.32 12.75
C GLU A 244 2.20 45.49 13.70
N LYS A 245 1.60 44.66 14.55
CA LYS A 245 2.30 43.94 15.62
C LYS A 245 3.20 42.82 15.10
N TYR A 246 2.80 42.14 14.02
CA TYR A 246 3.49 40.97 13.49
C TYR A 246 4.11 41.21 12.10
N SER A 247 4.06 42.43 11.57
CA SER A 247 4.43 42.77 10.19
C SER A 247 5.78 42.19 9.77
N ASP A 248 6.85 42.48 10.53
CA ASP A 248 8.22 42.07 10.16
C ASP A 248 8.44 40.56 10.22
N ARG A 249 7.92 39.90 11.26
CA ARG A 249 8.06 38.44 11.42
C ARG A 249 7.22 37.68 10.40
N THR A 250 5.99 38.13 10.19
CA THR A 250 5.11 37.57 9.16
C THR A 250 5.76 37.74 7.78
N ARG A 251 6.35 38.91 7.49
CA ARG A 251 7.05 39.16 6.22
C ARG A 251 8.24 38.22 6.03
N SER A 252 9.10 38.06 7.04
CA SER A 252 10.24 37.15 7.00
C SER A 252 9.80 35.70 6.76
N LEU A 253 8.76 35.24 7.46
CA LEU A 253 8.17 33.92 7.24
C LEU A 253 7.60 33.77 5.81
N LEU A 254 6.88 34.76 5.30
CA LEU A 254 6.32 34.71 3.95
C LEU A 254 7.42 34.70 2.89
N GLN A 255 8.51 35.44 3.07
CA GLN A 255 9.68 35.37 2.19
C GLN A 255 10.31 33.97 2.20
N ALA A 256 10.49 33.38 3.39
CA ALA A 256 10.98 32.01 3.52
C ALA A 256 10.05 31.00 2.82
N LEU A 257 8.73 31.14 2.98
CA LEU A 257 7.76 30.25 2.34
C LEU A 257 7.77 30.39 0.82
N VAL A 258 7.94 31.61 0.27
CA VAL A 258 8.05 31.81 -1.18
C VAL A 258 9.33 31.17 -1.74
N GLU A 259 10.42 31.19 -0.98
CA GLU A 259 11.68 30.54 -1.36
C GLU A 259 11.59 29.00 -1.29
N LEU A 260 10.87 28.49 -0.29
CA LEU A 260 10.63 27.06 -0.07
C LEU A 260 9.66 26.42 -1.07
N ASP A 261 8.82 27.25 -1.67
CA ASP A 261 7.79 26.84 -2.60
C ASP A 261 8.23 27.17 -4.03
N ALA A 262 9.08 26.30 -4.56
CA ALA A 262 9.47 26.33 -5.97
C ALA A 262 8.30 25.97 -6.90
N SER A 263 7.16 25.51 -6.35
CA SER A 263 5.98 25.29 -7.17
C SER A 263 5.40 26.66 -7.55
N GLU A 264 5.17 26.86 -8.85
CA GLU A 264 4.58 28.08 -9.41
C GLU A 264 3.14 28.35 -8.93
N GLN A 265 2.64 27.68 -7.89
CA GLN A 265 1.22 27.54 -7.63
C GLN A 265 0.66 28.49 -6.55
N HIS A 266 1.50 29.22 -5.83
CA HIS A 266 1.03 30.06 -4.71
C HIS A 266 0.94 31.55 -5.03
N ALA A 267 0.08 31.89 -6.00
CA ALA A 267 -0.28 33.28 -6.28
C ALA A 267 -0.76 34.03 -5.01
N GLU A 268 -1.52 33.34 -4.13
CA GLU A 268 -1.98 33.93 -2.88
C GLU A 268 -0.85 34.26 -1.89
N LEU A 269 0.20 33.44 -1.84
CA LEU A 269 1.34 33.66 -0.95
C LEU A 269 2.10 34.92 -1.36
N ARG A 270 2.37 35.06 -2.67
CA ARG A 270 3.04 36.23 -3.24
C ARG A 270 2.21 37.49 -3.10
N GLU A 271 0.89 37.39 -3.27
CA GLU A 271 -0.02 38.52 -3.05
C GLU A 271 -0.06 38.97 -1.58
N LEU A 272 -0.09 38.03 -0.64
CA LEU A 272 -0.01 38.37 0.78
C LEU A 272 1.34 39.03 1.12
N LEU A 273 2.44 38.51 0.58
CA LEU A 273 3.77 39.13 0.74
C LEU A 273 3.81 40.54 0.16
N ALA A 274 3.22 40.75 -1.02
CA ALA A 274 3.11 42.07 -1.64
C ALA A 274 2.35 43.05 -0.73
N ARG A 275 1.24 42.61 -0.12
CA ARG A 275 0.51 43.39 0.89
C ARG A 275 1.38 43.74 2.09
N CYS A 276 2.13 42.79 2.64
CA CYS A 276 3.05 43.05 3.75
C CYS A 276 4.12 44.11 3.44
N PHE A 277 4.54 44.24 2.17
CA PHE A 277 5.43 45.32 1.74
C PHE A 277 4.70 46.65 1.56
N GLY A 278 3.47 46.64 1.05
CA GLY A 278 2.64 47.84 0.91
C GLY A 278 2.34 48.52 2.26
N GLU A 279 2.03 47.74 3.30
CA GLU A 279 1.75 48.28 4.65
C GLU A 279 2.94 49.04 5.27
N ILE A 280 4.17 48.72 4.88
CA ILE A 280 5.37 49.46 5.34
C ILE A 280 5.88 50.49 4.33
N GLY A 281 5.07 50.82 3.32
CA GLY A 281 5.40 51.81 2.29
C GLY A 281 6.47 51.37 1.29
N GLN A 282 6.86 50.09 1.27
CA GLN A 282 7.81 49.55 0.29
C GLN A 282 7.10 49.16 -1.02
N TRP A 283 6.47 50.15 -1.65
CA TRP A 283 5.60 49.95 -2.82
C TRP A 283 6.31 49.36 -4.04
N ASP A 284 7.60 49.61 -4.23
CA ASP A 284 8.39 48.98 -5.32
C ASP A 284 8.44 47.46 -5.18
N ARG A 285 8.68 46.98 -3.95
CA ARG A 285 8.70 45.55 -3.65
C ARG A 285 7.31 44.95 -3.71
N ALA A 286 6.30 45.68 -3.24
CA ALA A 286 4.90 45.26 -3.37
C ALA A 286 4.52 45.07 -4.84
N ALA A 287 4.88 46.03 -5.71
CA ALA A 287 4.65 45.98 -7.15
C ALA A 287 5.34 44.78 -7.82
N HIS A 288 6.60 44.50 -7.44
CA HIS A 288 7.32 43.33 -7.94
C HIS A 288 6.61 42.02 -7.58
N TRP A 289 6.27 41.83 -6.30
CA TRP A 289 5.66 40.59 -5.83
C TRP A 289 4.23 40.40 -6.35
N ILE A 290 3.44 41.47 -6.47
CA ILE A 290 2.10 41.35 -7.05
C ILE A 290 2.19 41.01 -8.54
N GLY A 291 3.15 41.58 -9.29
CA GLY A 291 3.40 41.19 -10.68
C GLY A 291 3.67 39.69 -10.82
N LEU A 292 4.63 39.18 -10.04
CA LEU A 292 4.93 37.74 -10.01
C LEU A 292 3.75 36.87 -9.57
N ALA A 293 2.83 37.40 -8.74
CA ALA A 293 1.63 36.70 -8.33
C ALA A 293 0.59 36.66 -9.46
N ILE A 294 0.48 37.74 -10.23
CA ILE A 294 -0.42 37.87 -11.38
C ILE A 294 -0.03 36.92 -12.50
N ASP A 295 1.27 36.80 -12.77
CA ASP A 295 1.79 35.94 -13.84
C ASP A 295 1.44 34.46 -13.61
N ILE A 296 1.40 34.01 -12.35
CA ILE A 296 1.17 32.60 -12.00
C ILE A 296 -0.28 32.26 -11.62
N ARG A 297 -1.14 33.24 -11.29
CA ARG A 297 -2.50 32.97 -10.75
C ARG A 297 -3.44 32.27 -11.73
N GLY A 298 -3.07 32.16 -13.01
CA GLY A 298 -3.92 31.62 -14.07
C GLY A 298 -5.28 32.33 -14.20
N ASN A 299 -6.33 31.58 -14.57
CA ASN A 299 -7.70 32.09 -14.69
C ASN A 299 -8.51 31.90 -13.39
N THR A 300 -7.95 32.23 -12.24
CA THR A 300 -8.63 32.10 -10.94
C THR A 300 -9.77 33.12 -10.79
N GLN A 301 -10.80 32.79 -10.02
CA GLN A 301 -11.96 33.68 -9.79
C GLN A 301 -11.61 34.98 -9.05
N ASN A 302 -10.44 35.04 -8.40
CA ASN A 302 -10.03 36.17 -7.57
C ASN A 302 -9.21 37.26 -8.30
N LYS A 303 -9.25 37.34 -9.64
CA LYS A 303 -8.48 38.33 -10.43
C LYS A 303 -8.60 39.75 -9.89
N ARG A 304 -9.82 40.16 -9.52
CA ARG A 304 -10.14 41.50 -8.99
C ARG A 304 -9.20 41.92 -7.85
N ARG A 305 -8.92 41.04 -6.89
CA ARG A 305 -8.07 41.39 -5.74
C ARG A 305 -6.64 41.75 -6.17
N PHE A 306 -6.09 40.99 -7.11
CA PHE A 306 -4.73 41.18 -7.57
C PHE A 306 -4.59 42.46 -8.40
N GLU A 307 -5.53 42.68 -9.32
CA GLU A 307 -5.51 43.84 -10.20
C GLU A 307 -5.74 45.15 -9.43
N VAL A 308 -6.67 45.16 -8.48
CA VAL A 308 -6.87 46.31 -7.57
C VAL A 308 -5.59 46.62 -6.79
N PHE A 309 -4.91 45.59 -6.29
CA PHE A 309 -3.68 45.81 -5.53
C PHE A 309 -2.51 46.27 -6.42
N ARG A 310 -2.40 45.77 -7.66
CA ARG A 310 -1.40 46.26 -8.64
C ARG A 310 -1.67 47.72 -9.03
N ALA A 311 -2.93 48.08 -9.29
CA ALA A 311 -3.35 49.46 -9.54
C ALA A 311 -2.96 50.37 -8.36
N ARG A 312 -3.23 49.95 -7.13
CA ARG A 312 -2.83 50.68 -5.92
C ARG A 312 -1.31 50.86 -5.83
N CYS A 313 -0.52 49.83 -6.12
CA CYS A 313 0.94 49.96 -6.15
C CYS A 313 1.39 51.00 -7.18
N ALA A 314 0.82 50.99 -8.39
CA ALA A 314 1.14 51.97 -9.43
C ALA A 314 0.77 53.41 -9.04
N ILE A 315 -0.33 53.59 -8.30
CA ILE A 315 -0.76 54.89 -7.77
C ILE A 315 0.21 55.40 -6.70
N GLU A 316 0.57 54.57 -5.72
CA GLU A 316 1.47 54.96 -4.63
C GLU A 316 2.91 55.21 -5.11
N LEU A 317 3.32 54.58 -6.21
CA LEU A 317 4.60 54.82 -6.87
C LEU A 317 4.60 56.05 -7.80
N CYS A 318 3.44 56.68 -8.03
CA CYS A 318 3.32 57.82 -8.93
C CYS A 318 3.71 59.13 -8.21
N PRO A 319 4.82 59.79 -8.59
CA PRO A 319 5.25 61.03 -7.92
C PRO A 319 4.23 62.16 -8.06
N ASP A 320 3.57 62.24 -9.23
CA ASP A 320 2.56 63.27 -9.50
C ASP A 320 1.36 63.15 -8.56
N PHE A 321 0.87 61.92 -8.35
CA PHE A 321 -0.23 61.66 -7.43
C PHE A 321 0.15 61.95 -5.97
N VAL A 322 1.36 61.59 -5.56
CA VAL A 322 1.89 61.92 -4.22
C VAL A 322 1.96 63.44 -4.02
N ALA A 323 2.26 64.19 -5.08
CA ALA A 323 2.22 65.66 -5.08
C ALA A 323 0.80 66.25 -5.18
N GLY A 324 -0.24 65.43 -5.28
CA GLY A 324 -1.64 65.86 -5.43
C GLY A 324 -2.02 66.30 -6.84
N ASN A 325 -1.22 65.98 -7.84
CA ASN A 325 -1.43 66.34 -9.25
C ASN A 325 -1.98 65.16 -10.05
N GLU A 326 -2.46 65.47 -11.26
CA GLU A 326 -2.80 64.45 -12.25
C GLU A 326 -1.59 63.56 -12.57
N SER A 327 -1.84 62.25 -12.66
CA SER A 327 -0.79 61.30 -13.03
C SER A 327 -0.42 61.43 -14.51
N ASN A 328 0.84 61.19 -14.83
CA ASN A 328 1.27 61.08 -16.22
C ASN A 328 0.46 60.03 -17.02
N ALA A 329 0.45 60.19 -18.35
CA ALA A 329 -0.37 59.37 -19.24
C ALA A 329 -0.09 57.86 -19.13
N THR A 330 1.18 57.46 -18.91
CA THR A 330 1.57 56.06 -18.77
C THR A 330 0.98 55.43 -17.52
N THR A 331 1.09 56.11 -16.36
CA THR A 331 0.49 55.66 -15.11
C THR A 331 -1.04 55.62 -15.22
N ARG A 332 -1.67 56.64 -15.82
CA ARG A 332 -3.12 56.64 -16.05
C ARG A 332 -3.59 55.46 -16.86
N SER A 333 -2.90 55.16 -17.97
CA SER A 333 -3.22 54.02 -18.81
C SER A 333 -3.07 52.70 -18.05
N SER A 334 -1.95 52.49 -17.35
CA SER A 334 -1.69 51.26 -16.59
C SER A 334 -2.72 51.04 -15.48
N VAL A 335 -3.00 52.06 -14.66
CA VAL A 335 -3.98 51.97 -13.57
C VAL A 335 -5.37 51.70 -14.14
N TYR A 336 -5.76 52.38 -15.21
CA TYR A 336 -7.06 52.16 -15.85
C TYR A 336 -7.22 50.73 -16.39
N VAL A 337 -6.20 50.18 -17.06
CA VAL A 337 -6.20 48.80 -17.57
C VAL A 337 -6.40 47.79 -16.43
N ASP A 338 -5.69 47.97 -15.32
CA ASP A 338 -5.81 47.10 -14.15
C ASP A 338 -7.23 47.19 -13.54
N LEU A 339 -7.79 48.40 -13.43
CA LEU A 339 -9.15 48.58 -12.93
C LEU A 339 -10.20 47.98 -13.86
N CYS A 340 -10.06 48.11 -15.18
CA CYS A 340 -10.94 47.44 -16.14
C CYS A 340 -10.86 45.91 -16.03
N ALA A 341 -9.66 45.37 -15.84
CA ALA A 341 -9.47 43.93 -15.60
C ALA A 341 -10.09 43.47 -14.28
N ALA A 342 -10.08 44.32 -13.25
CA ALA A 342 -10.70 44.07 -11.96
C ALA A 342 -12.24 44.17 -11.98
N TYR A 343 -12.78 45.08 -12.80
CA TYR A 343 -14.19 45.47 -12.85
C TYR A 343 -14.73 45.43 -14.29
N PRO A 344 -14.79 44.26 -14.95
CA PRO A 344 -15.17 44.17 -16.35
C PRO A 344 -16.63 44.61 -16.61
N SER A 345 -17.49 44.57 -15.59
CA SER A 345 -18.91 44.93 -15.68
C SER A 345 -19.24 46.32 -15.14
N ASP A 346 -18.28 47.01 -14.49
CA ASP A 346 -18.48 48.32 -13.89
C ASP A 346 -17.39 49.29 -14.38
N PRO A 347 -17.58 49.91 -15.57
CA PRO A 347 -16.61 50.83 -16.12
C PRO A 347 -16.52 52.15 -15.33
N SER A 348 -17.47 52.40 -14.42
CA SER A 348 -17.45 53.56 -13.53
C SER A 348 -16.72 53.30 -12.21
N PHE A 349 -16.29 52.06 -11.96
CA PHE A 349 -15.56 51.62 -10.76
C PHE A 349 -16.23 52.01 -9.43
N LYS A 350 -17.56 52.12 -9.41
CA LYS A 350 -18.36 52.43 -8.20
C LYS A 350 -18.22 51.36 -7.13
N ASP A 351 -17.99 50.11 -7.53
CA ASP A 351 -17.76 49.01 -6.62
C ASP A 351 -16.33 48.96 -6.04
N CYS A 352 -15.46 49.93 -6.37
CA CYS A 352 -14.12 50.03 -5.80
C CYS A 352 -14.15 50.79 -4.47
N HIS A 353 -13.92 50.08 -3.36
CA HIS A 353 -13.92 50.68 -2.01
C HIS A 353 -12.53 51.09 -1.50
N ASP A 354 -11.49 51.00 -2.34
CA ASP A 354 -10.15 51.43 -1.95
C ASP A 354 -10.05 52.96 -2.02
N GLU A 355 -9.82 53.61 -0.88
CA GLU A 355 -9.84 55.08 -0.77
C GLU A 355 -8.76 55.76 -1.62
N LYS A 356 -7.60 55.13 -1.78
CA LYS A 356 -6.49 55.68 -2.58
C LYS A 356 -6.85 55.63 -4.06
N ILE A 357 -7.44 54.54 -4.52
CA ILE A 357 -7.95 54.42 -5.89
C ILE A 357 -9.09 55.42 -6.14
N GLN A 358 -10.03 55.57 -5.20
CA GLN A 358 -11.13 56.55 -5.34
C GLN A 358 -10.63 57.99 -5.39
N THR A 359 -9.61 58.32 -4.59
CA THR A 359 -8.96 59.64 -4.65
C THR A 359 -8.27 59.85 -5.98
N TRP A 360 -7.56 58.84 -6.46
CA TRP A 360 -6.90 58.87 -7.77
C TRP A 360 -7.90 59.05 -8.93
N LEU A 361 -9.04 58.35 -8.89
CA LEU A 361 -10.10 58.47 -9.89
C LEU A 361 -10.69 59.89 -9.93
N LYS A 362 -10.84 60.56 -8.77
CA LYS A 362 -11.32 61.95 -8.71
C LYS A 362 -10.34 62.93 -9.33
N ILE A 363 -9.04 62.76 -9.05
CA ILE A 363 -7.98 63.63 -9.59
C ILE A 363 -7.87 63.45 -11.12
N ASN A 364 -8.05 62.22 -11.62
CA ASN A 364 -7.88 61.88 -13.04
C ASN A 364 -9.21 61.68 -13.79
N ALA A 365 -10.29 62.33 -13.33
CA ALA A 365 -11.66 62.10 -13.82
C ALA A 365 -11.81 62.35 -15.33
N ASP A 366 -11.14 63.38 -15.87
CA ASP A 366 -11.21 63.74 -17.29
C ASP A 366 -10.72 62.58 -18.18
N TYR A 367 -9.64 61.91 -17.78
CA TYR A 367 -9.12 60.75 -18.50
C TYR A 367 -10.11 59.59 -18.49
N VAL A 368 -10.67 59.26 -17.32
CA VAL A 368 -11.62 58.14 -17.15
C VAL A 368 -12.90 58.35 -17.95
N ASN A 369 -13.40 59.59 -18.01
CA ASN A 369 -14.59 59.94 -18.79
C ASN A 369 -14.39 59.77 -20.30
N ILE A 370 -13.19 60.10 -20.80
CA ILE A 370 -12.87 59.98 -22.23
C ILE A 370 -12.69 58.51 -22.65
N THR A 371 -12.10 57.67 -21.79
CA THR A 371 -11.77 56.29 -22.12
C THR A 371 -12.91 55.31 -21.91
N THR A 372 -13.97 55.68 -21.21
CA THR A 372 -15.11 54.80 -20.92
C THR A 372 -16.04 54.68 -22.13
N PRO A 373 -16.15 53.48 -22.76
CA PRO A 373 -17.02 53.29 -23.91
C PRO A 373 -18.49 53.43 -23.50
N GLY A 374 -19.17 54.46 -24.02
CA GLY A 374 -20.57 54.80 -23.71
C GLY A 374 -20.83 56.27 -23.37
N ASN A 375 -19.77 57.08 -23.17
CA ASN A 375 -19.87 58.53 -22.92
C ASN A 375 -19.48 59.40 -24.15
N GLN A 376 -19.26 58.80 -25.32
CA GLN A 376 -19.05 59.50 -26.59
C GLN A 376 -20.31 59.53 -27.43
#